data_AF-A0A484KCE2-F1
#
_entry.id   AF-A0A484KCE2-F1
#
_cell.length_a   1.000
_cell.length_b   1.000
_cell.length_c   1.000
_cell.angle_alpha   90.00
_cell.angle_beta   90.00
_cell.angle_gamma   90.00
#
_symmetry.space_group_name_H-M   'P 1'
#
loop_
_entity.id
_entity.type
_entity.pdbx_description
1 polymer ?
#
loop_
_entity_poly.entity_id
_entity_poly.type
_entity_poly.pdbx_seq_one_letter_code
_entity_poly.pdbx_strand_id
1 'polypeptide(L)'
;MEELRNLIHLLEKWDVNASTDYCSEQVQIIFSALHSTISEIGDKAFKYQGRDVISHIIEIWLDLMNSMLREAEWTKEMSVPTLDEYMENAYISFALGPIVLPALYLVGPKLSEEIIQHPEYHRLFKSLSTCGRLLNDLKGFERESKEGKLNSLSLLATHSSGGVTEEEEAGVREITNLISAKRREVLRFVLQDGGVIPRDCRDVFWKMSKVLQHVYAKDDGFSAQGMMETVKAILHDPIDLHLLSSEN
;
A
#
# COMPACT_ATOMS: atom_id res chain seq x y z
N MET A 1 -7.33 -15.27 -13.17
CA MET A 1 -7.02 -16.20 -12.06
C MET A 1 -5.86 -17.13 -12.41
N GLU A 2 -5.89 -17.83 -13.55
CA GLU A 2 -4.76 -18.66 -14.00
C GLU A 2 -3.46 -17.85 -14.12
N GLU A 3 -3.48 -16.73 -14.84
CA GLU A 3 -2.33 -15.83 -14.98
C GLU A 3 -1.79 -15.32 -13.64
N LEU A 4 -2.66 -14.98 -12.69
CA LEU A 4 -2.27 -14.53 -11.35
C LEU A 4 -1.61 -15.66 -10.55
N ARG A 5 -2.14 -16.89 -10.62
CA ARG A 5 -1.53 -18.06 -9.98
C ARG A 5 -0.18 -18.39 -10.61
N ASN A 6 -0.05 -18.24 -11.94
CA ASN A 6 1.23 -18.41 -12.61
C ASN A 6 2.23 -17.33 -12.18
N LEU A 7 1.84 -16.05 -12.07
CA LEU A 7 2.70 -14.98 -11.55
C LEU A 7 3.21 -15.27 -10.11
N ILE A 8 2.33 -15.73 -9.22
CA ILE A 8 2.71 -16.14 -7.86
C ILE A 8 3.74 -17.27 -7.92
N HIS A 9 3.46 -18.32 -8.69
CA HIS A 9 4.35 -19.46 -8.83
C HIS A 9 5.73 -19.08 -9.40
N LEU A 10 5.77 -18.15 -10.37
CA LEU A 10 7.01 -17.65 -10.94
C LEU A 10 7.84 -16.88 -9.91
N LEU A 11 7.21 -16.07 -9.04
CA LEU A 11 7.92 -15.39 -7.96
C LEU A 11 8.42 -16.35 -6.87
N GLU A 12 7.64 -17.38 -6.52
CA GLU A 12 8.08 -18.43 -5.58
C GLU A 12 9.30 -19.20 -6.11
N LYS A 13 9.30 -19.50 -7.41
CA LYS A 13 10.40 -20.20 -8.08
C LYS A 13 11.62 -19.29 -8.24
N TRP A 14 11.39 -18.02 -8.56
CA TRP A 14 12.36 -16.96 -8.86
C TRP A 14 13.22 -17.24 -10.11
N ASP A 15 13.91 -18.39 -10.16
CA ASP A 15 14.70 -18.86 -11.29
C ASP A 15 13.82 -19.60 -12.32
N VAL A 16 13.30 -18.84 -13.30
CA VAL A 16 12.32 -19.35 -14.27
C VAL A 16 12.95 -19.76 -15.61
N ASN A 17 12.37 -20.78 -16.23
CA ASN A 17 12.67 -21.18 -17.61
C ASN A 17 11.67 -20.51 -18.57
N ALA A 18 12.19 -19.61 -19.39
CA ALA A 18 11.38 -18.80 -20.29
C ALA A 18 10.60 -19.59 -21.36
N SER A 19 10.96 -20.85 -21.64
CA SER A 19 10.25 -21.67 -22.63
C SER A 19 9.10 -22.50 -22.06
N THR A 20 8.99 -22.65 -20.74
CA THR A 20 8.02 -23.57 -20.11
C THR A 20 7.16 -22.94 -19.03
N ASP A 21 7.62 -21.86 -18.39
CA ASP A 21 7.03 -21.47 -17.11
C ASP A 21 5.92 -20.42 -17.25
N TYR A 22 5.86 -19.70 -18.37
CA TYR A 22 4.85 -18.66 -18.62
C TYR A 22 3.58 -19.25 -19.25
N CYS A 23 2.41 -18.96 -18.68
CA CYS A 23 1.13 -19.34 -19.27
C CYS A 23 0.63 -18.35 -20.34
N SER A 24 1.17 -17.13 -20.39
CA SER A 24 0.83 -16.11 -21.39
C SER A 24 1.96 -15.09 -21.59
N GLU A 25 1.92 -14.36 -22.71
CA GLU A 25 2.84 -13.25 -23.00
C GLU A 25 2.70 -12.11 -21.98
N GLN A 26 1.48 -11.84 -21.50
CA GLN A 26 1.21 -10.82 -20.47
C GLN A 26 1.91 -11.17 -19.16
N VAL A 27 1.83 -12.44 -18.74
CA VAL A 27 2.52 -12.93 -17.54
C VAL A 27 4.03 -12.81 -17.70
N GLN A 28 4.57 -13.17 -18.87
CA GLN A 28 6.00 -13.00 -19.16
C GLN A 28 6.44 -11.54 -19.01
N ILE A 29 5.69 -10.59 -19.58
CA ILE A 29 6.02 -9.16 -19.51
C ILE A 29 6.01 -8.67 -18.06
N ILE A 30 4.94 -8.95 -17.31
CA ILE A 30 4.80 -8.50 -15.92
C ILE A 30 5.86 -9.13 -15.03
N PHE A 31 6.07 -10.44 -15.12
CA PHE A 31 7.10 -11.14 -14.35
C PHE A 31 8.49 -10.58 -14.65
N SER A 32 8.83 -10.37 -15.92
CA SER A 32 10.14 -9.82 -16.30
C SER A 32 10.37 -8.43 -15.70
N ALA A 33 9.35 -7.57 -15.70
CA ALA A 33 9.43 -6.25 -15.09
C ALA A 33 9.60 -6.32 -13.56
N LEU A 34 8.84 -7.20 -12.89
CA LEU A 34 8.95 -7.43 -11.44
C LEU A 34 10.32 -7.99 -11.07
N HIS A 35 10.77 -9.04 -11.75
CA HIS A 35 12.06 -9.66 -11.53
C HIS A 35 13.20 -8.65 -11.70
N SER A 36 13.19 -7.85 -12.78
CA SER A 36 14.17 -6.80 -13.00
C SER A 36 14.15 -5.73 -11.90
N THR A 37 12.96 -5.28 -11.49
CA THR A 37 12.80 -4.23 -10.47
C THR A 37 13.28 -4.72 -9.10
N ILE A 38 12.87 -5.92 -8.69
CA ILE A 38 13.27 -6.53 -7.42
C ILE A 38 14.79 -6.77 -7.40
N SER A 39 15.37 -7.26 -8.51
CA SER A 39 16.82 -7.43 -8.64
C SER A 39 17.56 -6.11 -8.51
N GLU A 40 17.10 -5.05 -9.18
CA GLU A 40 17.73 -3.73 -9.09
C GLU A 40 17.67 -3.14 -7.67
N ILE A 41 16.53 -3.28 -6.99
CA ILE A 41 16.39 -2.86 -5.60
C ILE A 41 17.30 -3.68 -4.70
N GLY A 42 17.35 -5.01 -4.89
CA GLY A 42 18.21 -5.94 -4.17
C GLY A 42 19.69 -5.56 -4.29
N ASP A 43 20.18 -5.30 -5.50
CA ASP A 43 21.57 -4.90 -5.75
C ASP A 43 21.93 -3.57 -5.09
N LYS A 44 21.01 -2.59 -5.13
CA LYS A 44 21.20 -1.30 -4.44
C LYS A 44 21.20 -1.50 -2.94
N ALA A 45 20.23 -2.23 -2.42
CA ALA A 45 20.09 -2.51 -1.00
C ALA A 45 21.30 -3.30 -0.46
N PHE A 46 21.83 -4.27 -1.22
CA PHE A 46 23.04 -5.01 -0.84
C PHE A 46 24.22 -4.09 -0.58
N LYS A 47 24.43 -3.07 -1.44
CA LYS A 47 25.50 -2.07 -1.26
C LYS A 47 25.31 -1.25 0.03
N TYR A 48 24.06 -0.87 0.35
CA TYR A 48 23.75 -0.06 1.53
C TYR A 48 23.66 -0.87 2.81
N GLN A 49 23.19 -2.12 2.76
CA GLN A 49 22.91 -2.97 3.92
C GLN A 49 24.07 -3.94 4.21
N GLY A 50 24.85 -4.31 3.21
CA GLY A 50 25.97 -5.26 3.34
C GLY A 50 25.52 -6.72 3.48
N ARG A 51 24.27 -7.00 3.10
CA ARG A 51 23.64 -8.33 3.13
C ARG A 51 22.60 -8.42 2.03
N ASP A 52 22.28 -9.63 1.62
CA ASP A 52 21.17 -9.87 0.71
C ASP A 52 19.83 -9.59 1.42
N VAL A 53 18.90 -9.01 0.68
CA VAL A 53 17.53 -8.68 1.09
C VAL A 53 16.49 -9.11 0.06
N ILE A 54 16.92 -9.73 -1.06
CA ILE A 54 16.04 -10.10 -2.18
C ILE A 54 14.93 -11.03 -1.70
N SER A 55 15.25 -12.01 -0.86
CA SER A 55 14.25 -12.96 -0.33
C SER A 55 13.09 -12.24 0.37
N HIS A 56 13.40 -11.28 1.25
CA HIS A 56 12.36 -10.51 1.94
C HIS A 56 11.57 -9.62 0.98
N ILE A 57 12.20 -9.05 -0.06
CA ILE A 57 11.48 -8.28 -1.08
C ILE A 57 10.52 -9.19 -1.87
N ILE A 58 10.95 -10.41 -2.23
CA ILE A 58 10.10 -11.41 -2.89
C ILE A 58 8.91 -11.78 -1.99
N GLU A 59 9.14 -12.04 -0.70
CA GLU A 59 8.07 -12.31 0.28
C GLU A 59 7.04 -11.18 0.33
N ILE A 60 7.48 -9.91 0.35
CA ILE A 60 6.59 -8.74 0.32
C ILE A 60 5.71 -8.72 -0.95
N TRP A 61 6.25 -9.10 -2.10
CA TRP A 61 5.48 -9.21 -3.35
C TRP A 61 4.53 -10.40 -3.36
N LEU A 62 4.95 -11.54 -2.81
CA LEU A 62 4.11 -12.73 -2.66
C LEU A 62 2.93 -12.45 -1.74
N ASP A 63 3.12 -11.76 -0.63
CA ASP A 63 2.05 -11.32 0.27
C ASP A 63 1.02 -10.48 -0.49
N LEU A 64 1.48 -9.51 -1.29
CA LEU A 64 0.60 -8.69 -2.13
C LEU A 64 -0.21 -9.54 -3.13
N MET A 65 0.48 -10.39 -3.89
CA MET A 65 -0.18 -11.16 -4.95
C MET A 65 -1.17 -12.20 -4.40
N ASN A 66 -0.83 -12.86 -3.29
CA ASN A 66 -1.74 -13.77 -2.60
C ASN A 66 -2.96 -13.03 -2.05
N SER A 67 -2.76 -11.82 -1.51
CA SER A 67 -3.85 -10.99 -1.03
C SER A 67 -4.77 -10.50 -2.16
N MET A 68 -4.22 -10.14 -3.32
CA MET A 68 -5.00 -9.82 -4.53
C MET A 68 -5.74 -11.04 -5.09
N LEU A 69 -5.12 -12.21 -5.06
CA LEU A 69 -5.77 -13.47 -5.45
C LEU A 69 -6.98 -13.75 -4.55
N ARG A 70 -6.85 -13.51 -3.24
CA ARG A 70 -7.95 -13.66 -2.28
C ARG A 70 -9.13 -12.73 -2.60
N GLU A 71 -8.89 -11.48 -2.95
CA GLU A 71 -9.97 -10.56 -3.38
C GLU A 71 -10.62 -11.02 -4.69
N ALA A 72 -9.83 -11.53 -5.63
CA ALA A 72 -10.35 -12.08 -6.88
C ALA A 72 -11.20 -13.34 -6.66
N GLU A 73 -10.84 -14.19 -5.70
CA GLU A 73 -11.63 -15.35 -5.28
C GLU A 73 -12.96 -14.91 -4.68
N TRP A 74 -12.97 -13.96 -3.73
CA TRP A 74 -14.20 -13.43 -3.16
C TRP A 74 -15.15 -12.87 -4.22
N THR A 75 -14.59 -12.11 -5.16
CA THR A 75 -15.35 -11.53 -6.29
C THR A 75 -15.93 -12.63 -7.19
N LYS A 76 -15.12 -13.63 -7.55
CA LYS A 76 -15.54 -14.71 -8.46
C LYS A 76 -16.63 -15.61 -7.83
N GLU A 77 -16.48 -15.92 -6.54
CA GLU A 77 -17.37 -16.81 -5.81
C GLU A 77 -18.60 -16.09 -5.24
N MET A 78 -18.68 -14.75 -5.42
CA MET A 78 -19.69 -13.90 -4.77
C MET A 78 -19.71 -14.09 -3.24
N SER A 79 -18.54 -14.37 -2.67
CA SER A 79 -18.37 -14.53 -1.23
C SER A 79 -18.21 -13.15 -0.59
N VAL A 80 -19.01 -12.86 0.42
CA VAL A 80 -18.95 -11.61 1.18
C VAL A 80 -18.22 -11.89 2.50
N PRO A 81 -16.96 -11.43 2.67
CA PRO A 81 -16.23 -11.59 3.91
C PRO A 81 -16.80 -10.67 5.00
N THR A 82 -16.53 -10.98 6.26
CA THR A 82 -16.74 -10.01 7.35
C THR A 82 -15.80 -8.81 7.17
N LEU A 83 -16.12 -7.67 7.80
CA LEU A 83 -15.25 -6.50 7.75
C LEU A 83 -13.84 -6.80 8.31
N ASP A 84 -13.74 -7.61 9.37
CA ASP A 84 -12.44 -7.98 9.94
C ASP A 84 -11.63 -8.86 8.98
N GLU A 85 -12.25 -9.88 8.38
CA GLU A 85 -11.59 -10.73 7.37
C GLU A 85 -11.17 -9.93 6.14
N TYR A 86 -12.02 -8.99 5.70
CA TYR A 86 -11.68 -8.06 4.63
C TYR A 86 -10.47 -7.23 5.02
N MET A 87 -10.47 -6.59 6.19
CA MET A 87 -9.41 -5.67 6.60
C MET A 87 -8.07 -6.37 6.86
N GLU A 88 -8.06 -7.62 7.33
CA GLU A 88 -6.86 -8.43 7.46
C GLU A 88 -6.21 -8.76 6.11
N ASN A 89 -6.99 -8.83 5.03
CA ASN A 89 -6.46 -8.97 3.68
C ASN A 89 -6.15 -7.60 3.04
N ALA A 90 -7.08 -6.65 3.17
CA ALA A 90 -7.12 -5.43 2.38
C ALA A 90 -5.98 -4.46 2.68
N TYR A 91 -5.40 -4.50 3.88
CA TYR A 91 -4.21 -3.69 4.17
C TYR A 91 -2.98 -4.20 3.40
N ILE A 92 -2.94 -5.46 2.99
CA ILE A 92 -1.88 -6.02 2.15
C ILE A 92 -2.19 -5.74 0.68
N SER A 93 -3.41 -6.06 0.23
CA SER A 93 -3.85 -5.84 -1.17
C SER A 93 -3.80 -4.39 -1.64
N PHE A 94 -3.75 -3.42 -0.71
CA PHE A 94 -3.53 -2.00 -0.99
C PHE A 94 -2.14 -1.69 -1.59
N ALA A 95 -1.25 -2.69 -1.70
CA ALA A 95 0.04 -2.62 -2.41
C ALA A 95 1.09 -1.69 -1.79
N LEU A 96 0.90 -1.23 -0.55
CA LEU A 96 1.86 -0.37 0.11
C LEU A 96 3.15 -1.10 0.54
N GLY A 97 3.09 -2.43 0.69
CA GLY A 97 4.22 -3.28 1.08
C GLY A 97 5.40 -3.12 0.11
N PRO A 98 5.25 -3.47 -1.17
CA PRO A 98 6.31 -3.31 -2.18
C PRO A 98 6.80 -1.88 -2.40
N ILE A 99 6.05 -0.86 -1.95
CA ILE A 99 6.42 0.55 -2.08
C ILE A 99 7.29 0.99 -0.89
N VAL A 100 6.79 0.78 0.33
CA VAL A 100 7.40 1.35 1.54
C VAL A 100 8.53 0.48 2.06
N LEU A 101 8.33 -0.83 2.15
CA LEU A 101 9.24 -1.72 2.88
C LEU A 101 10.61 -1.85 2.17
N PRO A 102 10.68 -2.02 0.84
CA PRO A 102 11.98 -2.03 0.16
C PRO A 102 12.71 -0.69 0.24
N ALA A 103 11.99 0.44 0.29
CA ALA A 103 12.60 1.76 0.43
C ALA A 103 13.37 1.92 1.75
N LEU A 104 12.97 1.22 2.81
CA LEU A 104 13.64 1.27 4.12
C LEU A 104 15.10 0.77 4.03
N TYR A 105 15.42 -0.12 3.11
CA TYR A 105 16.80 -0.56 2.89
C TYR A 105 17.70 0.50 2.27
N LEU A 106 17.14 1.60 1.77
CA LEU A 106 17.84 2.63 1.00
C LEU A 106 17.89 3.98 1.73
N VAL A 107 17.30 4.12 2.92
CA VAL A 107 17.20 5.42 3.62
C VAL A 107 18.37 5.77 4.53
N GLY A 108 19.33 4.85 4.72
CA GLY A 108 20.60 5.14 5.41
C GLY A 108 20.96 4.13 6.50
N PRO A 109 20.14 4.00 7.57
CA PRO A 109 20.41 3.04 8.65
C PRO A 109 20.44 1.59 8.17
N LYS A 110 21.22 0.76 8.89
CA LYS A 110 21.23 -0.69 8.70
C LYS A 110 19.98 -1.30 9.33
N LEU A 111 19.31 -2.18 8.59
CA LEU A 111 18.15 -2.95 9.06
C LEU A 111 18.54 -4.42 9.22
N SER A 112 18.67 -4.86 10.47
CA SER A 112 18.91 -6.27 10.78
C SER A 112 17.63 -7.09 10.57
N GLU A 113 17.80 -8.41 10.42
CA GLU A 113 16.68 -9.36 10.39
C GLU A 113 15.84 -9.29 11.66
N GLU A 114 16.47 -9.07 12.82
CA GLU A 114 15.76 -8.90 14.10
C GLU A 114 14.78 -7.73 14.08
N ILE A 115 15.13 -6.61 13.42
CA ILE A 115 14.24 -5.44 13.30
C ILE A 115 13.06 -5.77 12.38
N ILE A 116 13.30 -6.48 11.27
CA ILE A 116 12.27 -6.83 10.29
C ILE A 116 11.27 -7.82 10.90
N GLN A 117 11.74 -8.79 11.68
CA GLN A 117 10.92 -9.77 12.36
C GLN A 117 10.27 -9.22 13.64
N HIS A 118 10.63 -8.00 14.06
CA HIS A 118 10.11 -7.42 15.29
C HIS A 118 8.63 -7.05 15.15
N PRO A 119 7.76 -7.35 16.13
CA PRO A 119 6.34 -7.01 16.07
C PRO A 119 6.05 -5.51 15.84
N GLU A 120 6.93 -4.63 16.31
CA GLU A 120 6.80 -3.17 16.08
C GLU A 120 6.83 -2.82 14.58
N TYR A 121 7.68 -3.49 13.79
CA TYR A 121 7.80 -3.28 12.34
C TYR A 121 6.48 -3.61 11.64
N HIS A 122 5.94 -4.81 11.91
CA HIS A 122 4.68 -5.25 11.32
C HIS A 122 3.50 -4.39 11.79
N ARG A 123 3.45 -3.99 13.06
CA ARG A 123 2.38 -3.13 13.59
C ARG A 123 2.40 -1.73 13.00
N LEU A 124 3.59 -1.14 12.82
CA LEU A 124 3.75 0.16 12.18
C LEU A 124 3.29 0.09 10.72
N PHE A 125 3.75 -0.91 9.96
CA PHE A 125 3.32 -1.11 8.58
C PHE A 125 1.81 -1.34 8.47
N LYS A 126 1.25 -2.26 9.27
CA LYS A 126 -0.19 -2.54 9.29
C LYS A 126 -0.99 -1.28 9.60
N SER A 127 -0.59 -0.48 10.59
CA SER A 127 -1.27 0.78 10.92
C SER A 127 -1.27 1.78 9.77
N LEU A 128 -0.12 1.94 9.09
CA LEU A 128 -0.01 2.80 7.92
C LEU A 128 -0.87 2.29 6.77
N SER A 129 -0.76 1.01 6.44
CA SER A 129 -1.45 0.44 5.28
C SER A 129 -2.97 0.36 5.49
N THR A 130 -3.43 0.03 6.69
CA THR A 130 -4.85 0.13 7.07
C THR A 130 -5.35 1.58 6.90
N CYS A 131 -4.57 2.58 7.30
CA CYS A 131 -4.94 3.98 7.09
C CYS A 131 -5.07 4.32 5.60
N GLY A 132 -4.15 3.83 4.76
CA GLY A 132 -4.18 4.03 3.31
C GLY A 132 -5.36 3.34 2.64
N ARG A 133 -5.59 2.06 2.95
CA ARG A 133 -6.73 1.26 2.48
C ARG A 133 -8.06 1.96 2.81
N LEU A 134 -8.26 2.38 4.05
CA LEU A 134 -9.52 3.01 4.44
C LEU A 134 -9.75 4.36 3.74
N LEU A 135 -8.70 5.16 3.51
CA LEU A 135 -8.79 6.37 2.69
C LEU A 135 -9.19 6.03 1.25
N ASN A 136 -8.57 4.99 0.68
CA ASN A 136 -8.87 4.51 -0.66
C ASN A 136 -10.31 4.05 -0.79
N ASP A 137 -10.80 3.22 0.14
CA ASP A 137 -12.17 2.72 0.15
C ASP A 137 -13.17 3.87 0.28
N LEU A 138 -12.92 4.81 1.21
CA LEU A 138 -13.79 5.98 1.41
C LEU A 138 -13.92 6.83 0.15
N LYS A 139 -12.82 7.02 -0.59
CA LYS A 139 -12.80 7.86 -1.80
C LYS A 139 -13.15 7.11 -3.08
N GLY A 140 -12.98 5.79 -3.10
CA GLY A 140 -13.29 4.91 -4.23
C GLY A 140 -14.70 4.34 -4.20
N PHE A 141 -15.42 4.46 -3.08
CA PHE A 141 -16.69 3.77 -2.81
C PHE A 141 -17.70 3.83 -3.96
N GLU A 142 -18.05 5.04 -4.42
CA GLU A 142 -19.08 5.20 -5.47
C GLU A 142 -18.70 4.53 -6.80
N ARG A 143 -17.41 4.56 -7.16
CA ARG A 143 -16.91 3.94 -8.39
C ARG A 143 -16.90 2.41 -8.23
N GLU A 144 -16.32 1.93 -7.14
CA GLU A 144 -16.15 0.50 -6.88
C GLU A 144 -17.50 -0.21 -6.66
N SER A 145 -18.47 0.47 -6.04
CA SER A 145 -19.84 -0.04 -5.88
C SER A 145 -20.50 -0.29 -7.25
N LYS A 146 -20.31 0.60 -8.23
CA LYS A 146 -20.82 0.42 -9.62
C LYS A 146 -20.13 -0.74 -10.35
N GLU A 147 -18.89 -1.04 -9.99
CA GLU A 147 -18.10 -2.15 -10.53
C GLU A 147 -18.39 -3.48 -9.80
N GLY A 148 -19.19 -3.46 -8.73
CA GLY A 148 -19.47 -4.64 -7.90
C GLY A 148 -18.28 -5.10 -7.06
N LYS A 149 -17.30 -4.22 -6.82
CA LYS A 149 -16.10 -4.51 -6.03
C LYS A 149 -16.35 -4.26 -4.54
N LEU A 150 -15.93 -5.20 -3.71
CA LEU A 150 -16.02 -5.10 -2.26
C LEU A 150 -15.03 -4.08 -1.69
N ASN A 151 -15.50 -3.28 -0.74
CA ASN A 151 -14.70 -2.38 0.09
C ASN A 151 -15.30 -2.22 1.50
N SER A 152 -14.57 -1.61 2.42
CA SER A 152 -15.01 -1.48 3.82
C SER A 152 -16.37 -0.79 4.00
N LEU A 153 -16.69 0.24 3.20
CA LEU A 153 -18.00 0.90 3.26
C LEU A 153 -19.13 0.00 2.78
N SER A 154 -18.94 -0.74 1.69
CA SER A 154 -19.95 -1.66 1.15
C SER A 154 -20.29 -2.77 2.15
N LEU A 155 -19.30 -3.25 2.91
CA LEU A 155 -19.48 -4.27 3.95
C LEU A 155 -20.21 -3.71 5.18
N LEU A 156 -19.94 -2.46 5.57
CA LEU A 156 -20.67 -1.82 6.68
C LEU A 156 -22.15 -1.56 6.33
N ALA A 157 -22.43 -1.16 5.10
CA ALA A 157 -23.79 -0.91 4.62
C ALA A 157 -24.63 -2.19 4.55
N THR A 158 -24.02 -3.37 4.39
CA THR A 158 -24.76 -4.65 4.30
C THR A 158 -25.20 -5.22 5.66
N HIS A 159 -24.68 -4.69 6.78
CA HIS A 159 -24.90 -5.27 8.12
C HIS A 159 -25.88 -4.48 9.02
N SER A 160 -26.51 -3.41 8.51
CA SER A 160 -27.39 -2.53 9.30
C SER A 160 -28.85 -2.60 8.84
N SER A 161 -29.79 -2.23 9.73
CA SER A 161 -31.26 -2.39 9.53
C SER A 161 -32.01 -1.07 9.28
N GLY A 162 -31.29 0.01 8.98
CA GLY A 162 -31.78 1.37 8.71
C GLY A 162 -31.97 1.67 7.23
N GLY A 163 -32.26 2.94 6.90
CA GLY A 163 -32.36 3.41 5.53
C GLY A 163 -30.98 3.68 4.92
N VAL A 164 -30.81 3.37 3.63
CA VAL A 164 -29.53 3.40 2.87
C VAL A 164 -28.67 4.64 3.17
N THR A 165 -29.26 5.83 3.28
CA THR A 165 -28.52 7.09 3.48
C THR A 165 -28.01 7.30 4.91
N GLU A 166 -28.78 6.94 5.93
CA GLU A 166 -28.34 7.09 7.33
C GLU A 166 -27.23 6.10 7.67
N GLU A 167 -27.27 4.92 7.05
CA GLU A 167 -26.27 3.85 7.21
C GLU A 167 -24.95 4.19 6.55
N GLU A 168 -25.01 4.68 5.30
CA GLU A 168 -23.83 5.17 4.59
C GLU A 168 -23.13 6.27 5.39
N GLU A 169 -23.88 7.23 5.93
CA GLU A 169 -23.32 8.27 6.79
C GLU A 169 -22.68 7.72 8.08
N ALA A 170 -23.29 6.71 8.71
CA ALA A 170 -22.72 6.07 9.89
C ALA A 170 -21.41 5.34 9.56
N GLY A 171 -21.37 4.58 8.47
CA GLY A 171 -20.18 3.90 7.98
C GLY A 171 -19.05 4.87 7.62
N VAL A 172 -19.38 5.99 6.97
CA VAL A 172 -18.42 7.07 6.67
C VAL A 172 -17.83 7.65 7.96
N ARG A 173 -18.65 7.90 8.98
CA ARG A 173 -18.17 8.38 10.30
C ARG A 173 -17.27 7.36 10.97
N GLU A 174 -17.63 6.08 10.96
CA GLU A 174 -16.85 4.99 11.55
C GLU A 174 -15.48 4.85 10.89
N ILE A 175 -15.44 4.77 9.56
CA ILE A 175 -14.19 4.68 8.80
C ILE A 175 -13.32 5.93 9.00
N THR A 176 -13.90 7.12 9.01
CA THR A 176 -13.17 8.37 9.27
C THR A 176 -12.52 8.37 10.67
N ASN A 177 -13.24 7.85 11.67
CA ASN A 177 -12.70 7.69 13.02
C ASN A 177 -11.56 6.66 13.06
N LEU A 178 -11.69 5.56 12.33
CA LEU A 178 -10.66 4.51 12.24
C LEU A 178 -9.41 5.00 11.52
N ILE A 179 -9.54 5.74 10.40
CA ILE A 179 -8.43 6.43 9.71
C ILE A 179 -7.69 7.33 10.71
N SER A 180 -8.43 8.15 11.45
CA SER A 180 -7.85 9.06 12.43
C SER A 180 -7.12 8.30 13.56
N ALA A 181 -7.68 7.19 14.03
CA ALA A 181 -7.07 6.34 15.05
C ALA A 181 -5.77 5.68 14.55
N LYS A 182 -5.77 5.11 13.34
CA LYS A 182 -4.60 4.48 12.72
C LYS A 182 -3.50 5.48 12.39
N ARG A 183 -3.85 6.67 11.89
CA ARG A 183 -2.88 7.74 11.69
C ARG A 183 -2.23 8.19 13.01
N ARG A 184 -3.01 8.32 14.08
CA ARG A 184 -2.46 8.60 15.43
C ARG A 184 -1.55 7.47 15.92
N GLU A 185 -1.88 6.22 15.62
CA GLU A 185 -1.02 5.06 15.93
C GLU A 185 0.33 5.14 15.22
N VAL A 186 0.34 5.41 13.91
CA VAL A 186 1.57 5.66 13.15
C VAL A 186 2.38 6.79 13.77
N LEU A 187 1.75 7.92 14.09
CA LEU A 187 2.44 9.06 14.69
C LEU A 187 3.06 8.72 16.05
N ARG A 188 2.38 7.92 16.88
CA ARG A 188 2.94 7.46 18.17
C ARG A 188 4.21 6.63 17.97
N PHE A 189 4.23 5.68 17.05
CA PHE A 189 5.44 4.91 16.74
C PHE A 189 6.58 5.80 16.24
N VAL A 190 6.27 6.78 15.38
CA VAL A 190 7.28 7.70 14.84
C VAL A 190 7.96 8.51 15.95
N LEU A 191 7.15 9.03 16.88
CA LEU A 191 7.59 9.86 18.00
C LEU A 191 8.13 9.07 19.20
N GLN A 192 8.01 7.74 19.19
CA GLN A 192 8.48 6.90 20.30
C GLN A 192 10.00 6.97 20.46
N ASP A 193 10.45 7.25 21.67
CA ASP A 193 11.85 7.17 22.05
C ASP A 193 12.26 5.70 22.27
N GLY A 194 13.46 5.33 21.81
CA GLY A 194 14.00 3.98 21.99
C GLY A 194 13.28 2.86 21.23
N GLY A 195 12.47 3.18 20.20
CA GLY A 195 11.87 2.17 19.32
C GLY A 195 12.91 1.37 18.54
N VAL A 196 12.58 0.10 18.23
CA VAL A 196 13.50 -0.86 17.59
C VAL A 196 13.82 -0.48 16.15
N ILE A 197 12.88 0.19 15.47
CA ILE A 197 13.04 0.64 14.09
C ILE A 197 13.82 1.96 14.07
N PRO A 198 14.88 2.14 13.27
CA PRO A 198 15.63 3.41 13.19
C PRO A 198 14.74 4.62 12.87
N ARG A 199 15.08 5.80 13.43
CA ARG A 199 14.25 7.01 13.27
C ARG A 199 14.01 7.38 11.80
N ASP A 200 15.04 7.36 10.97
CA ASP A 200 14.92 7.68 9.55
C ASP A 200 13.94 6.74 8.83
N CYS A 201 13.92 5.46 9.20
CA CYS A 201 12.96 4.48 8.69
C CYS A 201 11.55 4.81 9.15
N ARG A 202 11.33 5.13 10.44
CA ARG A 202 10.01 5.56 10.94
C ARG A 202 9.51 6.82 10.23
N ASP A 203 10.40 7.75 9.94
CA ASP A 203 10.06 8.97 9.21
C ASP A 203 9.58 8.69 7.77
N VAL A 204 10.02 7.59 7.13
CA VAL A 204 9.45 7.13 5.84
C VAL A 204 7.97 6.79 5.98
N PHE A 205 7.58 6.03 7.02
CA PHE A 205 6.18 5.71 7.28
C PHE A 205 5.35 6.99 7.50
N TRP A 206 5.89 7.97 8.23
CA TRP A 206 5.21 9.24 8.43
C TRP A 206 5.06 10.05 7.14
N LYS A 207 6.12 10.14 6.33
CA LYS A 207 6.08 10.81 5.02
C LYS A 207 5.04 10.15 4.12
N MET A 208 5.01 8.82 4.06
CA MET A 208 4.00 8.10 3.28
C MET A 208 2.59 8.33 3.81
N SER A 209 2.39 8.39 5.13
CA SER A 209 1.10 8.76 5.71
C SER A 209 0.61 10.13 5.22
N LYS A 210 1.49 11.12 5.09
CA LYS A 210 1.14 12.44 4.53
C LYS A 210 0.82 12.35 3.04
N VAL A 211 1.58 11.57 2.28
CA VAL A 211 1.31 11.34 0.84
C VAL A 211 -0.08 10.75 0.67
N LEU A 212 -0.44 9.70 1.41
CA LEU A 212 -1.76 9.08 1.34
C LEU A 212 -2.89 10.06 1.67
N GLN A 213 -2.72 10.87 2.72
CA GLN A 213 -3.69 11.91 3.08
C GLN A 213 -3.85 12.97 1.99
N HIS A 214 -2.77 13.30 1.29
CA HIS A 214 -2.80 14.26 0.18
C HIS A 214 -3.46 13.66 -1.07
N VAL A 215 -3.07 12.45 -1.46
CA VAL A 215 -3.62 11.71 -2.60
C VAL A 215 -5.13 11.55 -2.46
N TYR A 216 -5.60 11.12 -1.29
CA TYR A 216 -7.03 10.89 -1.03
C TYR A 216 -7.72 12.07 -0.36
N ALA A 217 -7.18 13.30 -0.45
CA ALA A 217 -7.77 14.45 0.22
C ALA A 217 -9.15 14.81 -0.36
N LYS A 218 -9.26 14.81 -1.70
CA LYS A 218 -10.46 15.27 -2.41
C LYS A 218 -11.24 14.09 -2.98
N ASP A 219 -10.57 13.30 -3.81
CA ASP A 219 -11.13 12.21 -4.60
C ASP A 219 -10.25 10.95 -4.48
N ASP A 220 -10.39 10.00 -5.42
CA ASP A 220 -9.61 8.77 -5.43
C ASP A 220 -8.12 8.96 -5.79
N GLY A 221 -7.71 10.18 -6.17
CA GLY A 221 -6.33 10.58 -6.45
C GLY A 221 -5.72 10.03 -7.75
N PHE A 222 -6.39 9.09 -8.41
CA PHE A 222 -5.86 8.36 -9.59
C PHE A 222 -6.67 8.61 -10.86
N SER A 223 -7.99 8.79 -10.75
CA SER A 223 -8.86 9.07 -11.90
C SER A 223 -9.06 10.57 -12.16
N ALA A 224 -8.71 11.40 -11.18
CA ALA A 224 -8.92 12.85 -11.24
C ALA A 224 -7.68 13.64 -11.69
N GLN A 225 -7.90 14.77 -12.37
CA GLN A 225 -6.83 15.64 -12.87
C GLN A 225 -6.12 16.45 -11.78
N GLY A 226 -6.65 16.52 -10.55
CA GLY A 226 -6.13 17.38 -9.49
C GLY A 226 -4.68 17.09 -9.07
N MET A 227 -4.23 15.84 -9.19
CA MET A 227 -2.83 15.48 -8.90
C MET A 227 -1.86 16.06 -9.95
N MET A 228 -2.31 16.22 -11.20
CA MET A 228 -1.48 16.79 -12.28
C MET A 228 -1.06 18.22 -11.99
N GLU A 229 -1.94 19.03 -11.40
CA GLU A 229 -1.64 20.40 -11.00
C GLU A 229 -0.58 20.45 -9.90
N THR A 230 -0.70 19.56 -8.90
CA THR A 230 0.29 19.45 -7.83
C THR A 230 1.65 19.01 -8.36
N VAL A 231 1.68 18.05 -9.28
CA VAL A 231 2.90 17.58 -9.93
C VAL A 231 3.58 18.72 -10.70
N LYS A 232 2.82 19.53 -11.46
CA LYS A 232 3.35 20.70 -12.16
C LYS A 232 3.96 21.71 -11.21
N ALA A 233 3.25 22.05 -10.14
CA ALA A 233 3.71 23.02 -9.15
C ALA A 233 5.02 22.59 -8.45
N ILE A 234 5.26 21.29 -8.29
CA ILE A 234 6.46 20.77 -7.59
C ILE A 234 7.64 20.55 -8.54
N LEU A 235 7.39 20.03 -9.75
CA LEU A 235 8.45 19.56 -10.65
C LEU A 235 8.74 20.48 -11.83
N HIS A 236 7.78 21.31 -12.23
CA HIS A 236 7.88 22.10 -13.46
C HIS A 236 7.87 23.60 -13.19
N ASP A 237 7.05 24.07 -12.25
CA ASP A 237 6.89 25.49 -12.00
C ASP A 237 8.04 25.99 -11.09
N PRO A 238 8.90 26.91 -11.57
CA PRO A 238 9.95 27.47 -10.75
C PRO A 238 9.34 28.36 -9.65
N ILE A 239 9.95 28.34 -8.47
CA ILE A 239 9.59 29.25 -7.39
C ILE A 239 10.01 30.66 -7.79
N ASP A 240 9.06 31.58 -7.88
CA ASP A 240 9.37 33.00 -8.11
C ASP A 240 9.91 33.63 -6.82
N LEU A 241 11.23 33.86 -6.80
CA LEU A 241 11.94 34.46 -5.67
C LEU A 241 11.62 35.96 -5.49
N HIS A 242 11.06 36.62 -6.51
CA HIS A 242 10.67 38.03 -6.41
C HIS A 242 9.41 38.22 -5.56
N LEU A 243 8.48 37.25 -5.59
CA LEU A 243 7.28 37.27 -4.74
C LEU A 243 7.60 37.02 -3.25
N LEU A 244 8.71 36.32 -2.96
CA LEU A 244 9.17 36.04 -1.59
C LEU A 244 9.99 37.17 -0.98
N SER A 245 10.49 38.10 -1.79
CA SER A 245 11.32 39.23 -1.35
C SER A 245 10.54 40.52 -1.15
N SER A 246 9.28 40.60 -1.61
CA SER A 246 8.39 41.74 -1.37
C SER A 246 7.62 41.68 -0.03
N GLU A 247 7.81 40.63 0.77
CA GLU A 247 7.19 40.47 2.10
C GLU A 247 8.15 40.78 3.28
N ASN A 248 9.33 41.36 3.02
CA ASN A 248 10.26 41.86 4.06
C ASN A 248 10.38 43.38 4.05
#